data_AF-A0A8S3FFD7-F1
#
_entry.id   AF-A0A8S3FFD7-F1
#
_cell.length_a   1.000
_cell.length_b   1.000
_cell.length_c   1.000
_cell.angle_alpha   90.00
_cell.angle_beta   90.00
_cell.angle_gamma   90.00
#
_symmetry.space_group_name_H-M   'P 1'
#
loop_
_entity.id
_entity.type
_entity.pdbx_description
1 polymer ?
#
loop_
_entity_poly.entity_id
_entity_poly.type
_entity_poly.pdbx_seq_one_letter_code
_entity_poly.pdbx_strand_id
1 'polypeptide(L)'
;VCIPDDQTAQCSYSSKCETIISYSRDHGEIILVNSTFSNRESLCFIIIAKENHKIKIILNQFEILNLRPDLELLIYDGSETQKRLLLTSDMLLMKQIIQTHENHIATIIIRKRSKMNLHELVVNQQNNVNNILFNITWLTSLCPSNQILCSGRYEIKCYSVEQRCDGIWDCMSGDDELGCSSASCPTTFACNDPLVLPSDQPRCFTWFERCNGNAYCINRIDEKNCTNWWCNSNNGTFLCKNLNCIYETWVCD
;
A
#
# COMPACT_ATOMS: atom_id res chain seq x y z
N VAL A 1 21.25 -9.19 14.32
CA VAL A 1 22.22 -8.08 14.23
C VAL A 1 23.40 -8.58 13.42
N CYS A 2 23.56 -8.10 12.19
CA CYS A 2 24.83 -8.16 11.47
C CYS A 2 25.04 -6.74 10.92
N ILE A 3 25.88 -5.97 11.62
CA ILE A 3 26.36 -4.66 11.18
C ILE A 3 27.54 -4.98 10.25
N PRO A 4 27.57 -4.50 9.00
CA PRO A 4 28.76 -4.62 8.18
C PRO A 4 29.76 -3.58 8.68
N ASP A 5 30.80 -4.04 9.36
CA ASP A 5 32.11 -3.44 9.17
C ASP A 5 32.88 -4.31 8.18
N ASP A 6 33.73 -3.63 7.42
CA ASP A 6 34.38 -4.05 6.18
C ASP A 6 34.74 -5.55 6.04
N GLN A 7 34.41 -6.05 4.84
CA GLN A 7 34.90 -7.29 4.23
C GLN A 7 34.42 -8.62 4.84
N THR A 8 33.50 -9.24 4.10
CA THR A 8 33.02 -10.64 4.23
C THR A 8 32.16 -10.92 5.47
N ALA A 9 30.84 -10.72 5.36
CA ALA A 9 29.89 -11.23 6.35
C ALA A 9 28.81 -12.08 5.67
N GLN A 10 28.95 -13.41 5.77
CA GLN A 10 27.83 -14.33 5.57
C GLN A 10 26.85 -14.10 6.72
N CYS A 11 25.73 -13.44 6.42
CA CYS A 11 24.69 -13.15 7.39
C CYS A 11 23.51 -14.12 7.16
N SER A 12 23.27 -15.05 8.08
CA SER A 12 22.06 -15.90 8.03
C SER A 12 20.88 -15.12 8.60
N TYR A 13 20.14 -14.41 7.75
CA TYR A 13 19.04 -13.55 8.21
C TYR A 13 17.71 -14.26 8.51
N SER A 14 17.62 -15.58 8.33
CA SER A 14 16.53 -16.40 8.85
C SER A 14 16.90 -17.88 8.77
N SER A 15 16.54 -18.66 9.80
CA SER A 15 16.65 -20.12 9.78
C SER A 15 15.46 -20.81 9.10
N LYS A 16 14.46 -20.03 8.65
CA LYS A 16 13.21 -20.51 8.06
C LYS A 16 13.02 -20.12 6.60
N CYS A 17 14.00 -19.44 6.01
CA CYS A 17 13.97 -18.99 4.63
C CYS A 17 14.97 -19.78 3.79
N GLU A 18 14.51 -20.36 2.69
CA GLU A 18 15.37 -21.06 1.73
C GLU A 18 16.22 -20.06 0.93
N THR A 19 15.64 -18.93 0.53
CA THR A 19 16.35 -17.86 -0.19
C THR A 19 16.07 -16.51 0.47
N ILE A 20 17.13 -15.71 0.58
CA ILE A 20 17.10 -14.38 1.20
C ILE A 20 17.60 -13.36 0.18
N ILE A 21 16.83 -12.30 -0.03
CA ILE A 21 17.18 -11.16 -0.89
C ILE A 21 17.11 -9.91 -0.03
N SER A 22 18.16 -9.08 -0.08
CA SER A 22 18.22 -7.84 0.71
C SER A 22 18.28 -6.60 -0.17
N TYR A 23 17.67 -5.53 0.30
CA TYR A 23 17.62 -4.23 -0.37
C TYR A 23 18.00 -3.11 0.60
N SER A 24 18.95 -2.27 0.22
CA SER A 24 19.43 -1.12 1.00
C SER A 24 19.13 0.22 0.32
N ARG A 25 18.01 0.30 -0.40
CA ARG A 25 17.57 1.51 -1.13
C ARG A 25 16.43 2.20 -0.40
N ASP A 26 16.41 3.53 -0.48
CA ASP A 26 15.37 4.37 0.12
C ASP A 26 13.98 4.13 -0.51
N HIS A 27 13.93 3.54 -1.70
CA HIS A 27 12.70 3.07 -2.32
C HIS A 27 12.97 1.88 -3.25
N GLY A 28 11.92 1.15 -3.58
CA GLY A 28 11.98 0.14 -4.60
C GLY A 28 10.66 -0.60 -4.79
N GLU A 29 10.74 -1.58 -5.68
CA GLU A 29 9.62 -2.40 -6.11
C GLU A 29 10.08 -3.85 -6.24
N ILE A 30 9.32 -4.78 -5.67
CA ILE A 30 9.48 -6.22 -5.85
C ILE A 30 8.24 -6.69 -6.62
N ILE A 31 8.47 -7.13 -7.85
CA ILE A 31 7.46 -7.78 -8.68
C ILE A 31 7.68 -9.28 -8.57
N LEU A 32 6.72 -9.97 -7.97
CA LEU A 32 6.72 -11.42 -7.88
C LEU A 32 5.80 -11.99 -8.95
N VAL A 33 6.31 -13.00 -9.63
CA VAL A 33 5.56 -13.78 -10.60
C VAL A 33 5.40 -15.21 -10.12
N ASN A 34 4.40 -15.94 -10.63
CA ASN A 34 4.18 -17.33 -10.21
C ASN A 34 5.44 -18.21 -10.35
N SER A 35 6.24 -17.98 -11.40
CA SER A 35 7.50 -18.71 -11.64
C SER A 35 8.57 -18.45 -10.57
N THR A 36 8.48 -17.34 -9.83
CA THR A 36 9.37 -17.03 -8.70
C THR A 36 9.27 -18.08 -7.58
N PHE A 37 8.15 -18.82 -7.52
CA PHE A 37 7.83 -19.79 -6.46
C PHE A 37 7.81 -21.26 -6.91
N SER A 38 8.04 -21.57 -8.19
CA SER A 38 7.83 -22.93 -8.71
C SER A 38 8.62 -24.03 -7.99
N ASN A 39 9.81 -23.71 -7.49
CA ASN A 39 10.71 -24.68 -6.84
C ASN A 39 11.14 -24.27 -5.42
N ARG A 40 10.51 -23.25 -4.81
CA ARG A 40 10.94 -22.70 -3.53
C ARG A 40 9.89 -22.93 -2.45
N GLU A 41 10.33 -23.35 -1.27
CA GLU A 41 9.48 -23.53 -0.09
C GLU A 41 9.24 -22.20 0.64
N SER A 42 10.22 -21.30 0.61
CA SER A 42 10.15 -19.99 1.26
C SER A 42 11.09 -18.95 0.64
N LEU A 43 10.60 -17.71 0.56
CA LEU A 43 11.31 -16.53 0.09
C LEU A 43 11.24 -15.43 1.11
N CYS A 44 12.39 -14.80 1.37
CA CYS A 44 12.47 -13.70 2.30
C CYS A 44 13.12 -12.48 1.66
N PHE A 45 12.45 -11.35 1.78
CA PHE A 45 12.92 -10.06 1.33
C PHE A 45 13.18 -9.20 2.56
N ILE A 46 14.39 -8.65 2.65
CA ILE A 46 14.84 -7.84 3.78
C ILE A 46 15.10 -6.44 3.26
N ILE A 47 14.31 -5.49 3.73
CA ILE A 47 14.47 -4.08 3.39
C ILE A 47 15.21 -3.43 4.56
N ILE A 48 16.32 -2.76 4.26
CA ILE A 48 17.19 -2.09 5.22
C ILE A 48 17.21 -0.60 4.87
N ALA A 49 16.68 0.21 5.77
CA ALA A 49 16.73 1.66 5.69
C ALA A 49 17.93 2.21 6.48
N LYS A 50 18.19 3.51 6.33
CA LYS A 50 19.13 4.24 7.20
C LYS A 50 18.64 4.20 8.65
N GLU A 51 19.54 4.36 9.60
CA GLU A 51 19.18 4.47 11.01
C GLU A 51 18.10 5.56 11.22
N ASN A 52 17.16 5.28 12.13
CA ASN A 52 15.99 6.11 12.45
C ASN A 52 14.95 6.28 11.33
N HIS A 53 15.19 5.76 10.13
CA HIS A 53 14.17 5.79 9.07
C HIS A 53 13.16 4.66 9.28
N LYS A 54 11.89 4.99 9.08
CA LYS A 54 10.80 4.01 9.01
C LYS A 54 10.67 3.50 7.58
N ILE A 55 10.23 2.26 7.44
CA ILE A 55 9.95 1.63 6.14
C ILE A 55 8.44 1.53 6.00
N LYS A 56 7.90 2.24 5.01
CA LYS A 56 6.52 2.07 4.55
C LYS A 56 6.51 1.02 3.44
N ILE A 57 5.68 0.00 3.60
CA ILE A 57 5.44 -1.08 2.64
C ILE A 57 4.01 -0.94 2.13
N ILE A 58 3.86 -0.95 0.81
CA ILE A 58 2.59 -0.82 0.13
C ILE A 58 2.40 -2.05 -0.75
N LEU A 59 1.28 -2.74 -0.55
CA LEU A 59 0.94 -3.96 -1.25
C LEU A 59 -0.14 -3.64 -2.29
N ASN A 60 0.24 -3.58 -3.57
CA ASN A 60 -0.59 -2.97 -4.62
C ASN A 60 -1.57 -3.95 -5.29
N GLN A 61 -1.21 -5.24 -5.39
CA GLN A 61 -1.98 -6.27 -6.09
C GLN A 61 -1.92 -7.59 -5.32
N PHE A 62 -3.06 -8.23 -5.08
CA PHE A 62 -3.20 -9.43 -4.24
C PHE A 62 -3.62 -10.70 -5.00
N GLU A 63 -3.57 -10.68 -6.33
CA GLU A 63 -3.99 -11.82 -7.15
C GLU A 63 -3.24 -13.11 -6.78
N ILE A 64 -1.98 -13.00 -6.34
CA ILE A 64 -1.19 -14.17 -5.94
C ILE A 64 -1.78 -14.95 -4.77
N LEU A 65 -2.24 -14.28 -3.70
CA LEU A 65 -2.72 -14.99 -2.51
C LEU A 65 -4.14 -15.54 -2.72
N ASN A 66 -4.92 -14.91 -3.60
CA ASN A 66 -6.22 -15.44 -4.01
C ASN A 66 -6.08 -16.67 -4.92
N LEU A 67 -5.10 -16.67 -5.83
CA LEU A 67 -4.88 -17.76 -6.80
C LEU A 67 -4.00 -18.89 -6.25
N ARG A 68 -3.16 -18.60 -5.24
CA ARG A 68 -2.27 -19.54 -4.55
C ARG A 68 -2.56 -19.53 -3.05
N PRO A 69 -3.71 -20.09 -2.61
CA PRO A 69 -4.06 -20.18 -1.19
C PRO A 69 -3.09 -21.06 -0.39
N ASP A 70 -2.23 -21.83 -1.08
CA ASP A 70 -1.15 -22.60 -0.48
C ASP A 70 0.01 -21.73 0.02
N LEU A 71 0.06 -20.46 -0.37
CA LEU A 71 1.06 -19.50 0.10
C LEU A 71 0.52 -18.64 1.24
N GLU A 72 1.41 -18.24 2.14
CA GLU A 72 1.15 -17.19 3.14
C GLU A 72 2.22 -16.10 3.07
N LEU A 73 1.79 -14.87 3.31
CA LEU A 73 2.63 -13.67 3.40
C LEU A 73 2.70 -13.23 4.85
N LEU A 74 3.91 -12.97 5.34
CA LEU A 74 4.17 -12.46 6.69
C LEU A 74 5.09 -11.25 6.57
N ILE A 75 4.73 -10.16 7.26
CA ILE A 75 5.58 -8.95 7.30
C ILE A 75 5.91 -8.65 8.76
N TYR A 76 7.19 -8.45 9.04
CA TYR A 76 7.71 -8.18 10.38
C TYR A 76 8.37 -6.80 10.45
N ASP A 77 8.19 -6.15 11.59
CA ASP A 77 8.94 -4.98 12.02
C ASP A 77 10.27 -5.45 12.63
N GLY A 78 11.37 -5.21 11.92
CA GLY A 78 12.68 -5.75 12.27
C GLY A 78 12.93 -7.14 11.68
N SER A 79 13.73 -7.94 12.37
CA SER A 79 14.02 -9.33 11.99
C SER A 79 12.92 -10.31 12.44
N GLU A 80 12.86 -11.49 11.81
CA GLU A 80 11.95 -12.57 12.23
C GLU A 80 12.08 -12.91 13.73
N THR A 81 13.29 -12.83 14.28
CA THR A 81 13.59 -13.13 15.69
C THR A 81 13.04 -12.09 16.67
N GLN A 82 12.83 -10.85 16.22
CA GLN A 82 12.24 -9.78 17.03
C GLN A 82 10.69 -9.86 17.07
N LYS A 83 10.09 -10.79 16.29
CA LYS A 83 8.68 -11.28 16.34
C LYS A 83 7.56 -10.24 16.31
N ARG A 84 7.81 -8.96 16.05
CA ARG A 84 6.71 -7.99 15.87
C ARG A 84 6.09 -8.17 14.48
N LEU A 85 5.15 -9.10 14.38
CA LEU A 85 4.35 -9.34 13.17
C LEU A 85 3.47 -8.11 12.90
N LEU A 86 3.65 -7.50 11.74
CA LEU A 86 2.85 -6.38 11.26
C LEU A 86 1.64 -6.85 10.44
N LEU A 87 1.80 -7.93 9.68
CA LEU A 87 0.78 -8.43 8.77
C LEU A 87 0.89 -9.94 8.56
N THR A 88 -0.27 -10.60 8.46
CA THR A 88 -0.43 -11.94 7.90
C THR A 88 -1.37 -11.89 6.71
N SER A 89 -1.21 -12.84 5.78
CA SER A 89 -2.10 -12.96 4.62
C SER A 89 -3.59 -13.13 4.98
N ASP A 90 -3.90 -13.66 6.17
CA ASP A 90 -5.28 -13.86 6.62
C ASP A 90 -5.95 -12.55 7.05
N MET A 91 -5.15 -11.53 7.37
CA MET A 91 -5.61 -10.19 7.78
C MET A 91 -5.58 -9.20 6.62
N LEU A 92 -5.31 -9.67 5.40
CA LEU A 92 -5.19 -8.82 4.24
C LEU A 92 -6.56 -8.30 3.80
N LEU A 93 -6.69 -6.98 3.84
CA LEU A 93 -7.66 -6.24 3.06
C LEU A 93 -6.96 -5.69 1.81
N MET A 94 -7.71 -5.44 0.73
CA MET A 94 -7.08 -4.96 -0.51
C MET A 94 -6.38 -3.60 -0.28
N LYS A 95 -5.13 -3.47 -0.77
CA LYS A 95 -4.23 -2.31 -0.60
C LYS A 95 -3.99 -1.88 0.86
N GLN A 96 -3.23 -2.69 1.58
CA GLN A 96 -2.80 -2.38 2.94
C GLN A 96 -1.50 -1.58 2.95
N ILE A 97 -1.52 -0.47 3.70
CA ILE A 97 -0.34 0.33 4.03
C ILE A 97 0.22 -0.17 5.36
N ILE A 98 1.49 -0.55 5.36
CA ILE A 98 2.16 -1.13 6.52
C ILE A 98 3.42 -0.32 6.79
N GLN A 99 3.68 0.01 8.05
CA GLN A 99 4.87 0.76 8.41
C GLN A 99 5.59 0.11 9.58
N THR A 100 6.92 0.10 9.54
CA THR A 100 7.74 -0.24 10.71
C THR A 100 7.59 0.82 11.81
N HIS A 101 7.68 0.43 13.07
CA HIS A 101 7.55 1.37 14.18
C HIS A 101 8.88 2.05 14.47
N GLU A 102 9.85 1.29 14.97
CA GLU A 102 11.13 1.81 15.46
C GLU A 102 12.33 1.12 14.80
N ASN A 103 12.12 0.11 13.95
CA ASN A 103 13.20 -0.54 13.24
C ASN A 103 13.37 0.04 11.84
N HIS A 104 14.64 0.23 11.47
CA HIS A 104 15.10 0.52 10.12
C HIS A 104 15.21 -0.76 9.26
N ILE A 105 14.60 -1.86 9.69
CA ILE A 105 14.60 -3.15 9.01
C ILE A 105 13.16 -3.64 8.90
N ALA A 106 12.77 -4.12 7.74
CA ALA A 106 11.51 -4.85 7.54
C ALA A 106 11.80 -6.21 6.88
N THR A 107 11.20 -7.26 7.42
CA THR A 107 11.33 -8.62 6.88
C THR A 107 10.01 -9.07 6.29
N ILE A 108 9.99 -9.37 4.99
CA ILE A 108 8.84 -9.91 4.27
C ILE A 108 9.13 -11.37 3.97
N ILE A 109 8.24 -12.26 4.38
CA ILE A 109 8.35 -13.71 4.19
C ILE A 109 7.16 -14.17 3.37
N ILE A 110 7.42 -14.93 2.32
CA ILE A 110 6.40 -15.68 1.58
C ILE A 110 6.79 -17.15 1.61
N ARG A 111 5.89 -18.01 2.06
CA ARG A 111 6.17 -19.45 2.19
C ARG A 111 4.92 -20.28 1.99
N LYS A 112 5.10 -21.59 1.77
CA LYS A 112 3.98 -22.53 1.76
C LYS A 112 3.37 -22.68 3.15
N ARG A 113 2.04 -22.76 3.22
CA ARG A 113 1.29 -23.05 4.44
C ARG A 113 1.55 -24.48 4.89
N SER A 114 1.73 -24.68 6.20
CA SER A 114 1.92 -26.02 6.79
C SER A 114 0.64 -26.86 6.84
N LYS A 115 -0.54 -26.24 6.74
CA LYS A 115 -1.86 -26.90 6.71
C LYS A 115 -2.75 -26.15 5.73
N MET A 116 -3.17 -26.80 4.64
CA MET A 116 -4.22 -26.26 3.76
C MET A 116 -5.60 -26.71 4.24
N ASN A 117 -6.59 -25.84 4.12
CA ASN A 117 -7.97 -26.22 4.31
C ASN A 117 -8.46 -26.95 3.05
N LEU A 118 -8.99 -28.17 3.18
CA LEU A 118 -9.40 -29.01 2.04
C LEU A 118 -10.45 -28.32 1.13
N HIS A 119 -11.19 -27.34 1.68
CA HIS A 119 -12.24 -26.59 0.99
C HIS A 119 -11.68 -25.58 -0.03
N GLU A 120 -10.41 -25.20 0.05
CA GLU A 120 -9.74 -24.25 -0.87
C GLU A 120 -9.15 -24.93 -2.12
N LEU A 121 -8.96 -26.25 -2.08
CA LEU A 121 -8.42 -27.04 -3.20
C LEU A 121 -9.39 -27.15 -4.39
N VAL A 122 -10.68 -26.87 -4.18
CA VAL A 122 -11.74 -27.07 -5.19
C VAL A 122 -11.90 -25.85 -6.12
N VAL A 123 -11.34 -24.68 -5.76
CA VAL A 123 -11.62 -23.42 -6.50
C VAL A 123 -10.80 -23.24 -7.79
N ASN A 124 -9.66 -23.91 -7.98
CA ASN A 124 -8.74 -23.58 -9.08
C ASN A 124 -8.40 -24.75 -10.02
N GLN A 125 -9.39 -25.34 -10.70
CA GLN A 125 -9.12 -26.23 -11.86
C GLN A 125 -9.37 -25.61 -13.23
N GLN A 126 -9.75 -24.34 -13.31
CA GLN A 126 -9.84 -23.64 -14.59
C GLN A 126 -9.34 -22.21 -14.42
N ASN A 127 -8.03 -22.01 -14.57
CA ASN A 127 -7.45 -20.87 -15.29
C ASN A 127 -5.94 -21.09 -15.41
N ASN A 128 -5.46 -21.21 -16.65
CA ASN A 128 -4.03 -21.24 -16.97
C ASN A 128 -3.47 -19.81 -16.85
N VAL A 129 -3.27 -19.32 -15.62
CA VAL A 129 -2.80 -17.95 -15.36
C VAL A 129 -1.29 -17.92 -15.51
N ASN A 130 -0.82 -17.71 -16.73
CA ASN A 130 0.61 -17.74 -17.03
C ASN A 130 1.42 -16.58 -16.43
N ASN A 131 0.82 -15.58 -15.78
CA ASN A 131 1.56 -14.56 -15.01
C ASN A 131 0.68 -13.99 -13.89
N ILE A 132 0.71 -14.62 -12.71
CA ILE A 132 0.18 -14.00 -11.50
C ILE A 132 1.18 -12.94 -11.04
N LEU A 133 0.73 -11.71 -10.77
CA LEU A 133 1.59 -10.59 -10.36
C LEU A 133 1.29 -10.18 -8.92
N PHE A 134 2.35 -10.03 -8.13
CA PHE A 134 2.28 -9.44 -6.79
C PHE A 134 3.35 -8.36 -6.67
N ASN A 135 2.91 -7.15 -6.32
CA ASN A 135 3.77 -5.98 -6.29
C ASN A 135 3.88 -5.44 -4.87
N ILE A 136 5.10 -5.45 -4.35
CA ILE A 136 5.48 -4.81 -3.10
C ILE A 136 6.30 -3.57 -3.45
N THR A 137 5.81 -2.40 -3.08
CA THR A 137 6.62 -1.17 -3.13
C THR A 137 7.00 -0.74 -1.72
N TRP A 138 8.18 -0.14 -1.57
CA TRP A 138 8.59 0.45 -0.30
C TRP A 138 9.19 1.83 -0.47
N LEU A 139 9.07 2.61 0.61
CA LEU A 139 9.64 3.93 0.78
C LEU A 139 10.21 4.03 2.19
N THR A 140 11.34 4.72 2.34
CA THR A 140 11.97 4.98 3.63
C THR A 140 12.04 6.48 3.88
N SER A 141 11.76 6.89 5.12
CA SER A 141 11.86 8.30 5.53
C SER A 141 11.91 8.45 7.05
N LEU A 142 12.30 9.63 7.50
CA LEU A 142 12.18 10.05 8.88
C LEU A 142 10.73 10.49 9.14
N CYS A 143 10.06 9.81 10.07
CA CYS A 143 8.79 10.26 10.63
C CYS A 143 8.87 10.23 12.15
N PRO A 144 8.32 11.25 12.84
CA PRO A 144 8.11 11.22 14.28
C PRO A 144 7.43 9.94 14.75
N SER A 145 7.61 9.58 16.01
CA SER A 145 6.87 8.50 16.66
C SER A 145 5.36 8.72 16.47
N ASN A 146 4.62 7.64 16.21
CA ASN A 146 3.17 7.64 15.93
C ASN A 146 2.72 8.35 14.65
N GLN A 147 3.63 8.77 13.77
CA GLN A 147 3.27 9.26 12.43
C GLN A 147 3.55 8.22 11.35
N ILE A 148 2.79 8.32 10.26
CA ILE A 148 2.83 7.44 9.09
C ILE A 148 3.32 8.26 7.89
N LEU A 149 4.25 7.70 7.13
CA LEU A 149 4.86 8.31 5.95
C LEU A 149 3.84 8.41 4.80
N CYS A 150 3.85 9.50 4.03
CA CYS A 150 3.14 9.61 2.76
C CYS A 150 3.91 8.87 1.64
N SER A 151 3.19 8.27 0.69
CA SER A 151 3.73 7.46 -0.43
C SER A 151 4.23 8.29 -1.61
N GLY A 152 4.15 9.62 -1.56
CA GLY A 152 4.59 10.48 -2.65
C GLY A 152 6.10 10.39 -2.87
N ARG A 153 6.53 10.06 -4.10
CA ARG A 153 7.96 9.94 -4.50
C ARG A 153 8.80 11.20 -4.18
N TYR A 154 8.14 12.34 -4.00
CA TYR A 154 8.74 13.63 -3.65
C TYR A 154 8.19 14.21 -2.34
N GLU A 155 7.41 13.44 -1.59
CA GLU A 155 6.76 13.89 -0.38
C GLU A 155 7.42 13.25 0.85
N ILE A 156 8.25 14.03 1.53
CA ILE A 156 8.82 13.67 2.84
C ILE A 156 7.87 14.22 3.92
N LYS A 157 6.56 13.93 3.78
CA LYS A 157 5.52 14.31 4.75
C LYS A 157 5.07 13.06 5.50
N CYS A 158 4.72 13.25 6.75
CA CYS A 158 4.08 12.22 7.57
C CYS A 158 2.74 12.76 8.07
N TYR A 159 1.78 11.87 8.25
CA TYR A 159 0.47 12.16 8.82
C TYR A 159 0.28 11.42 10.13
N SER A 160 -0.55 11.98 10.99
CA SER A 160 -0.89 11.44 12.30
C SER A 160 -2.06 10.45 12.23
N VAL A 161 -2.35 9.78 13.35
CA VAL A 161 -3.49 8.86 13.43
C VAL A 161 -4.80 9.64 13.35
N GLU A 162 -4.82 10.89 13.81
CA GLU A 162 -5.99 11.77 13.77
C GLU A 162 -6.33 12.23 12.35
N GLN A 163 -5.32 12.32 11.49
CA GLN A 163 -5.46 12.66 10.07
C GLN A 163 -5.83 11.45 9.21
N ARG A 164 -5.88 10.25 9.78
CA ARG A 164 -6.30 9.05 9.05
C ARG A 164 -7.82 9.06 8.91
N CYS A 165 -8.32 9.11 7.67
CA CYS A 165 -9.74 9.04 7.36
C CYS A 165 -10.55 10.22 7.92
N ASP A 166 -9.96 11.42 7.97
CA ASP A 166 -10.62 12.65 8.42
C ASP A 166 -11.36 13.37 7.27
N GLY A 167 -11.22 12.87 6.03
CA GLY A 167 -11.84 13.41 4.83
C GLY A 167 -11.05 14.52 4.15
N ILE A 168 -9.86 14.85 4.64
CA ILE A 168 -8.92 15.81 4.07
C ILE A 168 -7.74 15.02 3.53
N TRP A 169 -7.23 15.36 2.34
CA TRP A 169 -5.98 14.76 1.87
C TRP A 169 -4.81 15.56 2.40
N ASP A 170 -4.26 15.09 3.51
CA ASP A 170 -3.02 15.57 4.08
C ASP A 170 -1.82 15.09 3.28
N CYS A 171 -1.79 13.83 2.86
CA CYS A 171 -0.78 13.39 1.91
C CYS A 171 -1.18 13.84 0.52
N MET A 172 -0.20 14.33 -0.26
CA MET A 172 -0.42 14.51 -1.69
C MET A 172 -0.92 13.19 -2.27
N SER A 173 -0.25 12.06 -1.97
CA SER A 173 -0.65 10.70 -2.39
C SER A 173 -1.99 10.19 -1.85
N GLY A 174 -2.66 10.91 -0.95
CA GLY A 174 -3.98 10.56 -0.41
C GLY A 174 -3.99 9.32 0.48
N ASP A 175 -2.84 8.80 0.88
CA ASP A 175 -2.73 7.55 1.66
C ASP A 175 -3.51 7.57 2.97
N ASP A 176 -3.58 8.74 3.58
CA ASP A 176 -4.35 9.07 4.77
C ASP A 176 -5.86 8.88 4.55
N GLU A 177 -6.36 8.94 3.32
CA GLU A 177 -7.78 8.72 2.98
C GLU A 177 -8.05 7.42 2.18
N LEU A 178 -7.00 6.69 1.81
CA LEU A 178 -7.13 5.46 1.01
C LEU A 178 -7.69 4.31 1.85
N GLY A 179 -8.72 3.60 1.39
CA GLY A 179 -9.16 2.37 2.06
C GLY A 179 -9.84 2.58 3.42
N CYS A 180 -10.35 3.79 3.68
CA CYS A 180 -11.06 4.13 4.92
C CYS A 180 -12.38 3.39 5.11
N SER A 181 -12.99 2.93 4.01
CA SER A 181 -14.17 2.05 4.02
C SER A 181 -13.81 0.68 3.46
N SER A 182 -13.35 -0.23 4.31
CA SER A 182 -12.87 -1.56 3.90
C SER A 182 -13.95 -2.43 3.23
N ALA A 183 -15.23 -2.23 3.57
CA ALA A 183 -16.34 -2.98 2.98
C ALA A 183 -16.71 -2.49 1.57
N SER A 184 -16.46 -1.21 1.29
CA SER A 184 -17.05 -0.52 0.14
C SER A 184 -16.01 0.03 -0.83
N CYS A 185 -14.98 0.69 -0.30
CA CYS A 185 -13.91 1.35 -1.03
C CYS A 185 -12.55 0.87 -0.49
N PRO A 186 -12.23 -0.44 -0.52
CA PRO A 186 -11.02 -0.95 0.11
C PRO A 186 -9.74 -0.46 -0.59
N THR A 187 -9.79 -0.19 -1.89
CA THR A 187 -8.63 0.21 -2.71
C THR A 187 -8.71 1.60 -3.31
N THR A 188 -9.75 2.34 -2.93
CA THR A 188 -10.18 3.61 -3.49
C THR A 188 -10.53 4.58 -2.35
N PHE A 189 -10.88 5.81 -2.72
CA PHE A 189 -11.26 6.85 -1.79
C PHE A 189 -12.76 6.87 -1.65
N ALA A 190 -13.26 6.84 -0.41
CA ALA A 190 -14.69 6.93 -0.17
C ALA A 190 -15.14 8.38 -0.32
N CYS A 191 -16.33 8.60 -0.88
CA CYS A 191 -16.92 9.94 -0.92
C CYS A 191 -17.28 10.48 0.48
N ASN A 192 -17.19 9.67 1.55
CA ASN A 192 -17.53 10.03 2.94
C ASN A 192 -18.90 10.74 3.03
N ASP A 193 -19.89 10.25 2.29
CA ASP A 193 -21.19 10.89 2.18
C ASP A 193 -22.13 10.40 3.31
N PRO A 194 -22.50 11.28 4.27
CA PRO A 194 -23.36 10.91 5.39
C PRO A 194 -24.83 10.73 5.00
N LEU A 195 -25.22 11.06 3.76
CA LEU A 195 -26.61 11.01 3.27
C LEU A 195 -26.92 9.72 2.48
N VAL A 196 -25.96 8.81 2.35
CA VAL A 196 -26.12 7.54 1.65
C VAL A 196 -27.07 6.65 2.45
N LEU A 197 -28.22 6.29 1.84
CA LEU A 197 -29.12 5.33 2.45
C LEU A 197 -28.47 3.93 2.46
N PRO A 198 -28.84 3.03 3.39
CA PRO A 198 -28.31 1.67 3.43
C PRO A 198 -28.48 0.87 2.12
N SER A 199 -29.40 1.29 1.25
CA SER A 199 -29.67 0.70 -0.06
C SER A 199 -28.82 1.27 -1.21
N ASP A 200 -28.17 2.41 -1.00
CA ASP A 200 -27.38 3.07 -2.03
C ASP A 200 -25.99 2.43 -2.10
N GLN A 201 -25.50 2.21 -3.32
CA GLN A 201 -24.13 1.75 -3.48
C GLN A 201 -23.17 2.85 -3.02
N PRO A 202 -22.16 2.51 -2.22
CA PRO A 202 -21.15 3.45 -1.77
C PRO A 202 -20.42 4.03 -2.98
N ARG A 203 -20.37 5.36 -3.09
CA ARG A 203 -19.58 6.02 -4.13
C ARG A 203 -18.12 6.09 -3.70
N CYS A 204 -17.26 5.54 -4.54
CA CYS A 204 -15.82 5.62 -4.39
C CYS A 204 -15.23 6.30 -5.62
N PHE A 205 -14.09 6.97 -5.44
CA PHE A 205 -13.33 7.56 -6.53
C PHE A 205 -11.86 7.12 -6.44
N THR A 206 -11.17 7.19 -7.56
CA THR A 206 -9.76 6.82 -7.72
C THR A 206 -8.87 8.05 -7.66
N TRP A 207 -7.57 7.83 -7.66
CA TRP A 207 -6.58 8.90 -7.69
C TRP A 207 -6.73 9.83 -8.90
N PHE A 208 -7.05 9.27 -10.07
CA PHE A 208 -7.24 10.04 -11.32
C PHE A 208 -8.56 10.80 -11.37
N GLU A 209 -9.49 10.45 -10.49
CA GLU A 209 -10.78 11.10 -10.33
C GLU A 209 -10.72 12.23 -9.31
N ARG A 210 -9.60 12.40 -8.61
CA ARG A 210 -9.41 13.53 -7.70
C ARG A 210 -9.11 14.80 -8.49
N CYS A 211 -9.89 15.85 -8.23
CA CYS A 211 -9.67 17.21 -8.73
C CYS A 211 -9.54 17.27 -10.25
N ASN A 212 -10.38 16.51 -10.96
CA ASN A 212 -10.35 16.42 -12.42
C ASN A 212 -11.48 17.22 -13.10
N GLY A 213 -12.24 17.99 -12.32
CA GLY A 213 -13.36 18.82 -12.75
C GLY A 213 -14.69 18.08 -12.85
N ASN A 214 -14.68 16.75 -12.80
CA ASN A 214 -15.89 15.92 -12.82
C ASN A 214 -16.28 15.48 -11.41
N ALA A 215 -17.46 15.89 -10.94
CA ALA A 215 -17.95 15.47 -9.64
C ALA A 215 -18.53 14.05 -9.67
N TYR A 216 -17.74 13.05 -9.30
CA TYR A 216 -18.17 11.66 -9.08
C TYR A 216 -18.96 11.54 -7.77
N CYS A 217 -18.50 12.23 -6.73
CA CYS A 217 -19.20 12.25 -5.45
C CYS A 217 -20.35 13.26 -5.46
N ILE A 218 -21.49 12.90 -4.85
CA ILE A 218 -22.66 13.79 -4.73
C ILE A 218 -22.29 15.04 -3.92
N ASN A 219 -21.55 14.85 -2.83
CA ASN A 219 -21.01 15.92 -2.00
C ASN A 219 -19.78 16.64 -2.61
N ARG A 220 -19.33 16.22 -3.80
CA ARG A 220 -18.18 16.75 -4.56
C ARG A 220 -16.86 16.73 -3.79
N ILE A 221 -16.66 15.81 -2.85
CA ILE A 221 -15.43 15.79 -2.04
C ILE A 221 -14.17 15.51 -2.87
N ASP A 222 -14.33 14.75 -3.96
CA ASP A 222 -13.34 14.51 -5.00
C ASP A 222 -12.91 15.79 -5.72
N GLU A 223 -13.75 16.82 -5.75
CA GLU A 223 -13.50 18.10 -6.43
C GLU A 223 -13.30 19.27 -5.46
N LYS A 224 -13.04 19.00 -4.18
CA LYS A 224 -12.82 20.00 -3.12
C LYS A 224 -11.38 19.98 -2.60
N ASN A 225 -10.97 21.10 -2.02
CA ASN A 225 -9.63 21.30 -1.43
C ASN A 225 -8.49 20.91 -2.40
N CYS A 226 -8.68 21.26 -3.67
CA CYS A 226 -7.75 21.00 -4.74
C CYS A 226 -6.61 22.03 -4.74
N THR A 227 -5.48 21.65 -5.32
CA THR A 227 -4.36 22.56 -5.56
C THR A 227 -4.12 22.68 -7.07
N ASN A 228 -3.34 23.69 -7.47
CA ASN A 228 -2.99 23.92 -8.87
C ASN A 228 -2.20 22.75 -9.49
N TRP A 229 -1.66 21.86 -8.66
CA TRP A 229 -1.00 20.63 -9.09
C TRP A 229 -1.97 19.70 -9.87
N TRP A 230 -3.16 19.49 -9.33
CA TRP A 230 -4.18 18.64 -9.98
C TRP A 230 -5.09 19.44 -10.91
N CYS A 231 -5.51 20.63 -10.46
CA CYS A 231 -6.53 21.42 -11.13
C CYS A 231 -5.91 22.67 -11.77
N ASN A 232 -5.73 22.65 -13.08
CA ASN A 232 -5.16 23.76 -13.85
C ASN A 232 -5.55 23.66 -15.33
N SER A 233 -5.38 24.76 -16.06
CA SER A 233 -5.79 24.87 -17.47
C SER A 233 -5.12 23.84 -18.40
N ASN A 234 -3.95 23.30 -18.07
CA ASN A 234 -3.34 22.23 -18.89
C ASN A 234 -4.18 20.95 -18.87
N ASN A 235 -4.98 20.76 -17.82
CA ASN A 235 -5.90 19.64 -17.66
C ASN A 235 -7.34 20.01 -18.11
N GLY A 236 -7.55 21.19 -18.72
CA GLY A 236 -8.88 21.68 -19.11
C GLY A 236 -9.78 22.03 -17.90
N THR A 237 -9.17 22.24 -16.73
CA THR A 237 -9.86 22.51 -15.48
C THR A 237 -9.48 23.89 -14.93
N PHE A 238 -10.31 24.41 -14.05
CA PHE A 238 -10.11 25.68 -13.39
C PHE A 238 -10.24 25.54 -11.88
N LEU A 239 -9.21 26.01 -11.16
CA LEU A 239 -9.20 26.04 -9.71
C LEU A 239 -9.87 27.31 -9.19
N CYS A 240 -11.05 27.16 -8.59
CA CYS A 240 -11.78 28.25 -7.96
C CYS A 240 -11.06 28.79 -6.71
N LYS A 241 -11.36 30.03 -6.32
CA LYS A 241 -10.81 30.65 -5.10
C LYS A 241 -11.11 29.88 -3.81
N ASN A 242 -12.20 29.12 -3.78
CA ASN A 242 -12.58 28.26 -2.67
C ASN A 242 -11.97 26.84 -2.75
N LEU A 243 -10.96 26.65 -3.62
CA LEU A 243 -10.26 25.39 -3.85
C LEU A 243 -11.12 24.27 -4.44
N ASN A 244 -12.28 24.60 -5.02
CA ASN A 244 -13.03 23.65 -5.83
C ASN A 244 -12.42 23.56 -7.24
N CYS A 245 -12.37 22.36 -7.79
CA CYS A 245 -12.01 22.16 -9.18
C CYS A 245 -13.26 21.99 -10.04
N ILE A 246 -13.27 22.64 -11.20
CA ILE A 246 -14.35 22.57 -12.19
C ILE A 246 -13.75 22.53 -13.59
N TYR A 247 -14.56 22.23 -14.61
CA TYR A 247 -14.14 22.46 -15.99
C TYR A 247 -13.93 23.94 -16.26
N GLU A 248 -12.90 24.26 -17.05
CA GLU A 248 -12.60 25.64 -17.44
C GLU A 248 -13.76 26.27 -18.24
N THR A 249 -14.52 25.46 -18.97
CA THR A 249 -15.72 25.89 -19.72
C THR A 249 -16.89 26.33 -18.83
N TRP A 250 -16.88 26.02 -17.53
CA TRP A 250 -17.94 26.43 -16.59
C TRP A 250 -17.63 27.76 -15.91
N VAL A 251 -16.47 28.37 -16.20
CA VAL A 251 -16.08 29.64 -15.60
C VAL A 251 -16.92 30.76 -16.22
N CYS A 252 -17.78 31.37 -15.39
CA CYS A 252 -18.64 32.49 -15.76
C CYS A 252 -19.66 32.18 -16.88
N ASP A 253 -20.08 30.92 -16.99
CA ASP A 253 -21.29 30.50 -17.71
C ASP A 253 -22.55 30.91 -16.92
#